data_AF-A0A165N5R9-F1
#
_entry.id   AF-A0A165N5R9-F1
#
_cell.length_a   1.000
_cell.length_b   1.000
_cell.length_c   1.000
_cell.angle_alpha   90.00
_cell.angle_beta   90.00
_cell.angle_gamma   90.00
#
_symmetry.space_group_name_H-M   'P 1'
#
loop_
_entity.id
_entity.type
_entity.pdbx_description
1 polymer ?
#
loop_
_entity_poly.entity_id
_entity_poly.type
_entity_poly.pdbx_seq_one_letter_code
_entity_poly.pdbx_strand_id
1 'polypeptide(L)'
;MFALPSARSLLAACRPTAPHASPPVSVPPQVRFRSHFAPKKVKYVKRQKGLLPIPIGGSIKGTTIAFGDYGIRVKGNGMRISGEQLSAAEDAMKKAIKPVKGAKVYMRVFPDVPVCIKGNEARMGKGKGSFEYWSTRVPTGRVIFELGGVPIKPEIARTVLRLGAVKLPTIMEFITKDTPPRLGNLVLPREEIEKLECIPYHAP
;
A
#
# COMPACT_ATOMS: atom_id res chain seq x y z
N MET A 1 -20.44 32.24 -87.51
CA MET A 1 -20.43 30.80 -87.83
C MET A 1 -19.89 30.05 -86.62
N PHE A 2 -20.56 28.98 -86.24
CA PHE A 2 -20.41 28.24 -84.99
C PHE A 2 -18.98 27.74 -84.72
N ALA A 3 -18.54 27.87 -83.47
CA ALA A 3 -17.31 27.26 -82.95
C ALA A 3 -17.65 26.11 -82.00
N LEU A 4 -17.16 24.92 -82.34
CA LEU A 4 -16.82 23.76 -81.50
C LEU A 4 -15.85 22.90 -82.36
N PRO A 5 -14.98 22.02 -81.82
CA PRO A 5 -14.91 21.43 -80.48
C PRO A 5 -13.47 21.57 -79.87
N SER A 6 -13.16 21.15 -78.65
CA SER A 6 -12.80 19.76 -78.33
C SER A 6 -12.23 19.66 -76.91
N ALA A 7 -12.51 18.51 -76.30
CA ALA A 7 -12.12 18.10 -74.96
C ALA A 7 -10.61 17.88 -74.81
N ARG A 8 -10.08 18.25 -73.64
CA ARG A 8 -9.56 17.32 -72.61
C ARG A 8 -8.64 18.07 -71.63
N SER A 9 -9.06 18.03 -70.37
CA SER A 9 -8.23 17.72 -69.20
C SER A 9 -6.80 18.22 -69.21
N LEU A 10 -6.53 19.32 -68.52
CA LEU A 10 -5.37 19.46 -67.63
C LEU A 10 -5.71 20.47 -66.52
N LEU A 11 -5.25 20.18 -65.30
CA LEU A 11 -5.26 21.05 -64.10
C LEU A 11 -6.44 20.89 -63.12
N ALA A 12 -6.79 19.64 -62.81
CA ALA A 12 -7.20 19.29 -61.45
C ALA A 12 -5.95 19.03 -60.60
N ALA A 13 -5.21 20.08 -60.23
CA ALA A 13 -4.05 19.95 -59.35
C ALA A 13 -3.91 21.20 -58.49
N CYS A 14 -4.55 21.16 -57.32
CA CYS A 14 -4.17 21.83 -56.06
C CYS A 14 -5.33 21.67 -55.06
N ARG A 15 -5.58 20.44 -54.59
CA ARG A 15 -6.25 20.27 -53.29
C ARG A 15 -5.17 20.35 -52.21
N PRO A 16 -5.28 21.23 -51.21
CA PRO A 16 -4.35 21.23 -50.09
C PRO A 16 -4.45 19.88 -49.38
N THR A 17 -3.33 19.18 -49.22
CA THR A 17 -3.23 17.99 -48.40
C THR A 17 -3.49 18.41 -46.95
N ALA A 18 -4.54 17.85 -46.34
CA ALA A 18 -4.78 18.05 -44.91
C ALA A 18 -3.55 17.57 -44.13
N PRO A 19 -3.09 18.31 -43.10
CA PRO A 19 -2.00 17.82 -42.27
C PRO A 19 -2.43 16.51 -41.63
N HIS A 20 -1.60 15.47 -41.81
CA HIS A 20 -1.81 14.15 -41.23
C HIS A 20 -1.88 14.31 -39.71
N ALA A 21 -3.09 14.29 -39.15
CA ALA A 21 -3.27 14.32 -37.70
C ALA A 21 -2.56 13.09 -37.14
N SER A 22 -1.47 13.29 -36.41
CA SER A 22 -0.86 12.24 -35.62
C SER A 22 -1.95 11.65 -34.72
N PRO A 23 -2.12 10.31 -34.66
CA PRO A 23 -3.11 9.73 -33.76
C PRO A 23 -2.83 10.25 -32.35
N PRO A 24 -3.86 10.61 -31.57
CA PRO A 24 -3.64 11.02 -30.19
C PRO A 24 -2.87 9.89 -29.50
N VAL A 25 -1.73 10.23 -28.90
CA VAL A 25 -0.98 9.31 -28.05
C VAL A 25 -1.99 8.69 -27.09
N SER A 26 -2.25 7.39 -27.25
CA SER A 26 -3.10 6.64 -26.35
C SER A 26 -2.40 6.62 -25.00
N VAL A 27 -2.69 7.62 -24.17
CA VAL A 27 -2.34 7.55 -22.76
C VAL A 27 -3.03 6.27 -22.27
N PRO A 28 -2.28 5.25 -21.81
CA PRO A 28 -2.90 4.04 -21.30
C PRO A 28 -3.90 4.49 -20.23
N PRO A 29 -5.12 3.93 -20.19
CA PRO A 29 -6.11 4.35 -19.21
C PRO A 29 -5.43 4.24 -17.86
N GLN A 30 -5.19 5.38 -17.21
CA GLN A 30 -4.70 5.38 -15.84
C GLN A 30 -5.74 4.62 -15.06
N VAL A 31 -5.40 3.38 -14.67
CA VAL A 31 -6.24 2.54 -13.85
C VAL A 31 -6.56 3.39 -12.63
N ARG A 32 -7.79 3.90 -12.56
CA ARG A 32 -8.25 4.62 -11.38
C ARG A 32 -8.34 3.56 -10.30
N PHE A 33 -7.26 3.36 -9.55
CA PHE A 33 -7.26 2.52 -8.37
C PHE A 33 -8.22 3.17 -7.36
N ARG A 34 -9.50 2.83 -7.49
CA ARG A 34 -10.57 3.10 -6.53
C ARG A 34 -10.48 2.11 -5.35
N SER A 35 -9.30 1.52 -5.12
CA SER A 35 -9.08 0.53 -4.08
C SER A 35 -8.65 1.21 -2.78
N HIS A 36 -9.04 0.61 -1.65
CA HIS A 36 -8.72 1.04 -0.29
C HIS A 36 -7.19 1.05 0.01
N PHE A 37 -6.35 0.62 -0.94
CA PHE A 37 -4.91 0.40 -0.79
C PHE A 37 -4.07 1.22 -1.80
N ALA A 38 -4.57 2.39 -2.20
CA ALA A 38 -3.82 3.34 -3.02
C ALA A 38 -4.15 4.79 -2.63
N PRO A 39 -3.16 5.69 -2.51
CA PRO A 39 -3.40 7.10 -2.27
C PRO A 39 -4.09 7.76 -3.47
N LYS A 40 -5.13 8.53 -3.20
CA LYS A 40 -5.96 9.18 -4.24
C LYS A 40 -5.20 10.27 -5.02
N LYS A 41 -4.29 11.00 -4.37
CA LYS A 41 -3.53 12.10 -4.97
C LYS A 41 -2.07 12.00 -4.56
N VAL A 42 -1.16 12.04 -5.54
CA VAL A 42 0.27 12.03 -5.30
C VAL A 42 0.97 13.01 -6.24
N LYS A 43 1.76 13.93 -5.67
CA LYS A 43 2.52 14.95 -6.43
C LYS A 43 3.59 14.31 -7.32
N TYR A 44 4.34 13.34 -6.78
CA TYR A 44 5.41 12.62 -7.49
C TYR A 44 5.24 11.12 -7.35
N VAL A 45 5.02 10.45 -8.49
CA VAL A 45 4.85 8.99 -8.55
C VAL A 45 6.20 8.27 -8.44
N LYS A 46 7.28 8.83 -8.99
CA LYS A 46 8.62 8.22 -8.89
C LYS A 46 9.33 8.68 -7.62
N ARG A 47 9.44 7.80 -6.61
CA ARG A 47 10.17 8.10 -5.34
C ARG A 47 11.37 7.20 -5.10
N GLN A 48 12.44 7.73 -4.50
CA GLN A 48 13.60 6.92 -4.11
C GLN A 48 13.18 5.74 -3.22
N LYS A 49 13.93 4.63 -3.27
CA LYS A 49 13.61 3.42 -2.50
C LYS A 49 13.53 3.73 -1.00
N GLY A 50 14.46 4.52 -0.47
CA GLY A 50 14.61 4.77 0.96
C GLY A 50 14.96 3.49 1.75
N LEU A 51 14.97 3.57 3.07
CA LEU A 51 15.22 2.45 3.98
C LEU A 51 13.99 2.18 4.85
N LEU A 52 13.93 0.98 5.45
CA LEU A 52 12.94 0.69 6.50
C LEU A 52 13.37 1.41 7.78
N PRO A 53 12.46 2.14 8.47
CA PRO A 53 12.80 2.80 9.72
C PRO A 53 13.07 1.76 10.81
N ILE A 54 14.21 1.87 11.51
CA ILE A 54 14.54 1.07 12.69
C ILE A 54 14.36 1.99 13.90
N PRO A 55 13.45 1.68 14.84
CA PRO A 55 13.16 2.56 15.98
C PRO A 55 14.27 2.43 17.04
N ILE A 56 15.42 3.07 16.81
CA ILE A 56 16.55 3.08 17.76
C ILE A 56 16.23 3.97 18.98
N GLY A 57 15.52 5.09 18.76
CA GLY A 57 15.18 6.04 19.81
C GLY A 57 13.97 5.66 20.68
N GLY A 58 13.74 4.37 20.96
CA GLY A 58 12.69 3.97 21.90
C GLY A 58 11.24 4.11 21.41
N SER A 59 11.00 4.27 20.10
CA SER A 59 9.64 4.52 19.60
C SER A 59 8.73 3.28 19.70
N ILE A 60 7.73 3.37 20.57
CA ILE A 60 6.63 2.38 20.74
C ILE A 60 5.39 2.71 19.89
N LYS A 61 5.49 3.68 18.98
CA LYS A 61 4.32 4.18 18.25
C LYS A 61 3.72 3.10 17.36
N GLY A 62 2.48 2.76 17.64
CA GLY A 62 1.70 1.82 16.84
C GLY A 62 2.10 0.36 17.02
N THR A 63 2.76 0.01 18.12
CA THR A 63 2.99 -1.38 18.54
C THR A 63 1.90 -1.92 19.46
N THR A 64 0.96 -1.07 19.86
CA THR A 64 -0.24 -1.38 20.64
C THR A 64 -1.51 -1.31 19.79
N ILE A 65 -2.55 -2.02 20.24
CA ILE A 65 -3.89 -2.01 19.63
C ILE A 65 -4.56 -0.67 19.92
N ALA A 66 -5.24 -0.07 18.94
CA ALA A 66 -5.92 1.21 19.11
C ALA A 66 -7.45 1.14 18.91
N PHE A 67 -7.94 0.36 17.96
CA PHE A 67 -9.35 0.35 17.59
C PHE A 67 -10.04 -0.97 17.95
N GLY A 68 -9.43 -2.10 17.58
CA GLY A 68 -9.96 -3.44 17.84
C GLY A 68 -9.69 -3.94 19.26
N ASP A 69 -10.05 -5.19 19.50
CA ASP A 69 -9.77 -5.94 20.75
C ASP A 69 -8.60 -6.91 20.58
N TYR A 70 -8.43 -7.42 19.36
CA TYR A 70 -7.37 -8.35 18.98
C TYR A 70 -6.65 -7.84 17.74
N GLY A 71 -5.41 -8.25 17.54
CA GLY A 71 -4.67 -7.87 16.34
C GLY A 71 -3.49 -8.75 16.03
N ILE A 72 -2.81 -8.42 14.93
CA ILE A 72 -1.51 -8.99 14.58
C ILE A 72 -0.47 -7.90 14.43
N ARG A 73 0.69 -8.15 15.03
CA ARG A 73 1.88 -7.30 14.91
C ARG A 73 3.05 -8.08 14.31
N VAL A 74 4.00 -7.34 13.75
CA VAL A 74 5.24 -7.90 13.22
C VAL A 74 6.12 -8.38 14.38
N LYS A 75 6.43 -9.67 14.42
CA LYS A 75 7.40 -10.26 15.36
C LYS A 75 8.77 -10.47 14.73
N GLY A 76 8.81 -10.75 13.43
CA GLY A 76 10.06 -10.91 12.67
C GLY A 76 10.71 -9.58 12.30
N ASN A 77 11.60 -9.63 11.32
CA ASN A 77 12.23 -8.44 10.77
C ASN A 77 11.18 -7.53 10.11
N GLY A 78 11.38 -6.22 10.25
CA GLY A 78 10.61 -5.21 9.54
C GLY A 78 10.74 -5.42 8.03
N MET A 79 9.64 -5.21 7.29
CA MET A 79 9.54 -5.54 5.88
C MET A 79 8.74 -4.47 5.13
N ARG A 80 8.96 -4.41 3.81
CA ARG A 80 8.06 -3.69 2.89
C ARG A 80 6.92 -4.59 2.50
N ILE A 81 5.69 -4.16 2.76
CA ILE A 81 4.50 -4.94 2.42
C ILE A 81 3.83 -4.27 1.23
N SER A 82 3.47 -5.04 0.21
CA SER A 82 2.75 -4.50 -0.95
C SER A 82 1.27 -4.31 -0.63
N GLY A 83 0.61 -3.39 -1.34
CA GLY A 83 -0.84 -3.21 -1.22
C GLY A 83 -1.62 -4.47 -1.58
N GLU A 84 -1.12 -5.28 -2.51
CA GLU A 84 -1.71 -6.57 -2.89
C GLU A 84 -1.66 -7.59 -1.75
N GLN A 85 -0.53 -7.68 -1.03
CA GLN A 85 -0.41 -8.56 0.14
C GLN A 85 -1.36 -8.12 1.27
N LEU A 86 -1.49 -6.81 1.50
CA LEU A 86 -2.44 -6.26 2.47
C LEU A 86 -3.88 -6.57 2.07
N SER A 87 -4.24 -6.39 0.79
CA SER A 87 -5.58 -6.74 0.29
C SER A 87 -5.86 -8.23 0.43
N ALA A 88 -4.91 -9.10 0.07
CA ALA A 88 -5.07 -10.55 0.19
C ALA A 88 -5.24 -11.00 1.65
N ALA A 89 -4.49 -10.39 2.58
CA ALA A 89 -4.64 -10.64 4.01
C ALA A 89 -6.01 -10.14 4.53
N GLU A 90 -6.43 -8.93 4.13
CA GLU A 90 -7.73 -8.38 4.51
C GLU A 90 -8.89 -9.21 3.99
N ASP A 91 -8.85 -9.63 2.73
CA ASP A 91 -9.86 -10.47 2.10
C ASP A 91 -9.94 -11.85 2.76
N ALA A 92 -8.81 -12.45 3.14
CA ALA A 92 -8.79 -13.70 3.88
C ALA A 92 -9.46 -13.56 5.25
N MET A 93 -9.18 -12.49 5.99
CA MET A 93 -9.79 -12.23 7.30
C MET A 93 -11.29 -11.92 7.16
N LYS A 94 -11.67 -11.09 6.18
CA LYS A 94 -13.07 -10.76 5.90
C LYS A 94 -13.90 -11.99 5.56
N LYS A 95 -13.34 -12.92 4.77
CA LYS A 95 -13.99 -14.21 4.47
C LYS A 95 -14.18 -15.06 5.73
N ALA A 96 -13.16 -15.15 6.58
CA ALA A 96 -13.21 -15.95 7.80
C ALA A 96 -14.16 -15.38 8.87
N ILE A 97 -14.24 -14.04 8.99
CA ILE A 97 -15.07 -13.38 10.01
C ILE A 97 -16.52 -13.15 9.56
N LYS A 98 -16.85 -13.39 8.28
CA LYS A 98 -18.19 -13.20 7.69
C LYS A 98 -19.36 -13.77 8.52
N PRO A 99 -19.24 -14.93 9.22
CA PRO A 99 -20.33 -15.45 10.06
C PRO A 99 -20.66 -14.55 11.27
N VAL A 100 -19.68 -13.79 11.77
CA VAL A 100 -19.86 -12.88 12.90
C VAL A 100 -20.39 -11.54 12.37
N LYS A 101 -21.71 -11.35 12.46
CA LYS A 101 -22.34 -10.11 12.03
C LYS A 101 -21.84 -8.91 12.85
N GLY A 102 -21.50 -7.82 12.18
CA GLY A 102 -21.03 -6.59 12.81
C GLY A 102 -19.53 -6.54 13.11
N ALA A 103 -18.79 -7.64 12.93
CA ALA A 103 -17.34 -7.63 13.07
C ALA A 103 -16.67 -6.77 12.00
N LYS A 104 -15.63 -6.05 12.41
CA LYS A 104 -14.85 -5.13 11.57
C LYS A 104 -13.38 -5.51 11.61
N VAL A 105 -12.75 -5.43 10.44
CA VAL A 105 -11.29 -5.54 10.28
C VAL A 105 -10.76 -4.13 10.11
N TYR A 106 -9.84 -3.72 10.98
CA TYR A 106 -9.16 -2.43 10.87
C TYR A 106 -7.75 -2.64 10.36
N MET A 107 -7.36 -1.87 9.36
CA MET A 107 -5.98 -1.82 8.88
C MET A 107 -5.25 -0.63 9.54
N ARG A 108 -4.12 -0.89 10.19
CA ARG A 108 -3.32 0.12 10.93
C ARG A 108 -2.20 0.74 10.10
N VAL A 109 -1.89 0.16 8.94
CA VAL A 109 -0.83 0.60 8.01
C VAL A 109 -1.43 0.89 6.65
N PHE A 110 -0.95 1.91 5.94
CA PHE A 110 -1.46 2.26 4.62
C PHE A 110 -0.30 2.23 3.60
N PRO A 111 -0.51 1.66 2.39
CA PRO A 111 0.49 1.66 1.33
C PRO A 111 0.57 3.02 0.64
N ASP A 112 1.49 3.87 1.12
CA ASP A 112 1.70 5.24 0.68
C ASP A 112 2.95 5.43 -0.20
N VAL A 113 3.82 4.41 -0.28
CA VAL A 113 5.09 4.46 -1.00
C VAL A 113 4.92 3.89 -2.40
N PRO A 114 5.10 4.69 -3.46
CA PRO A 114 5.07 4.17 -4.82
C PRO A 114 6.36 3.42 -5.14
N VAL A 115 6.24 2.21 -5.65
CA VAL A 115 7.35 1.39 -6.12
C VAL A 115 7.38 1.44 -7.64
N CYS A 116 8.55 1.80 -8.18
CA CYS A 116 8.80 1.81 -9.62
C CYS A 116 9.87 0.78 -9.93
N ILE A 117 9.60 -0.06 -10.92
CA ILE A 117 10.48 -1.16 -11.32
C ILE A 117 10.82 -0.97 -12.80
N LYS A 118 12.05 -1.30 -13.15
CA LYS A 118 12.50 -1.36 -14.53
C LYS A 118 12.29 -2.79 -15.02
N GLY A 119 11.75 -2.95 -16.22
CA GLY A 119 11.54 -4.28 -16.81
C GLY A 119 12.81 -5.12 -16.81
N ASN A 120 12.66 -6.40 -16.52
CA ASN A 120 13.78 -7.34 -16.38
C ASN A 120 14.56 -7.51 -17.70
N GLU A 121 13.89 -7.27 -18.82
CA GLU A 121 14.44 -7.28 -20.18
C GLU A 121 15.36 -6.08 -20.49
N ALA A 122 15.25 -4.99 -19.73
CA ALA A 122 15.95 -3.75 -20.02
C ALA A 122 17.30 -3.65 -19.28
N ARG A 123 18.38 -3.34 -20.01
CA ARG A 123 19.73 -3.12 -19.45
C ARG A 123 19.80 -1.93 -18.48
N MET A 124 20.82 -1.89 -17.62
CA MET A 124 21.07 -0.79 -16.68
C MET A 124 21.22 0.59 -17.37
N GLY A 125 20.97 1.68 -16.64
CA GLY A 125 20.99 3.07 -17.16
C GLY A 125 19.64 3.56 -17.69
N LYS A 126 19.62 4.57 -18.58
CA LYS A 126 18.41 5.14 -19.24
C LYS A 126 17.31 5.64 -18.28
N GLY A 127 17.69 6.02 -17.07
CA GLY A 127 16.76 6.54 -16.06
C GLY A 127 15.94 5.48 -15.33
N LYS A 128 14.88 5.93 -14.66
CA LYS A 128 14.07 5.13 -13.74
C LYS A 128 12.81 4.56 -14.40
N GLY A 129 12.48 3.32 -14.05
CA GLY A 129 11.30 2.58 -14.54
C GLY A 129 9.94 3.22 -14.24
N SER A 130 8.89 2.55 -14.73
CA SER A 130 7.49 2.91 -14.54
C SER A 130 6.99 2.55 -13.15
N PHE A 131 5.88 3.16 -12.73
CA PHE A 131 5.18 2.79 -11.50
C PHE A 131 4.53 1.41 -11.65
N GLU A 132 4.63 0.58 -10.62
CA GLU A 132 4.05 -0.76 -10.61
C GLU A 132 3.01 -0.91 -9.49
N TYR A 133 3.40 -0.72 -8.23
CA TYR A 133 2.49 -0.91 -7.10
C TYR A 133 2.78 0.03 -5.92
N TRP A 134 1.83 0.09 -5.00
CA TRP A 134 1.96 0.78 -3.71
C TRP A 134 2.46 -0.17 -2.63
N SER A 135 3.36 0.31 -1.79
CA SER A 135 3.91 -0.44 -0.66
C SER A 135 3.92 0.42 0.59
N THR A 136 3.98 -0.22 1.75
CA THR A 136 4.19 0.43 3.04
C THR A 136 5.45 -0.12 3.71
N ARG A 137 6.12 0.74 4.49
CA ARG A 137 7.30 0.38 5.28
C ARG A 137 6.86 0.04 6.69
N VAL A 138 6.97 -1.23 7.08
CA VAL A 138 6.52 -1.68 8.39
C VAL A 138 7.71 -2.08 9.26
N PRO A 139 8.00 -1.34 10.35
CA PRO A 139 9.04 -1.72 11.29
C PRO A 139 8.61 -2.93 12.14
N THR A 140 9.57 -3.59 12.77
CA THR A 140 9.31 -4.65 13.75
C THR A 140 8.47 -4.11 14.91
N GLY A 141 7.54 -4.94 15.42
CA GLY A 141 6.64 -4.61 16.51
C GLY A 141 5.37 -3.87 16.08
N ARG A 142 5.31 -3.32 14.86
CA ARG A 142 4.15 -2.56 14.38
C ARG A 142 2.93 -3.45 14.18
N VAL A 143 1.77 -3.00 14.65
CA VAL A 143 0.47 -3.62 14.39
C VAL A 143 0.04 -3.35 12.94
N ILE A 144 -0.38 -4.40 12.23
CA ILE A 144 -0.83 -4.30 10.82
C ILE A 144 -2.36 -4.33 10.75
N PHE A 145 -2.99 -5.31 11.41
CA PHE A 145 -4.43 -5.49 11.39
C PHE A 145 -4.98 -5.70 12.80
N GLU A 146 -6.22 -5.26 12.97
CA GLU A 146 -7.01 -5.45 14.19
C GLU A 146 -8.40 -5.98 13.86
N LEU A 147 -8.98 -6.72 14.79
CA LEU A 147 -10.35 -7.18 14.77
C LEU A 147 -11.11 -6.54 15.92
N GLY A 148 -12.34 -6.07 15.66
CA GLY A 148 -13.22 -5.56 16.70
C GLY A 148 -14.61 -5.24 16.17
N GLY A 149 -15.29 -4.31 16.84
CA GLY A 149 -16.64 -3.86 16.50
C GLY A 149 -17.76 -4.62 17.21
N VAL A 150 -17.53 -5.89 17.56
CA VAL A 150 -18.42 -6.75 18.34
C VAL A 150 -17.54 -7.64 19.22
N PRO A 151 -17.98 -8.07 20.42
CA PRO A 151 -17.26 -9.05 21.20
C PRO A 151 -17.05 -10.35 20.40
N ILE A 152 -15.79 -10.68 20.14
CA ILE A 152 -15.37 -11.90 19.42
C ILE A 152 -14.70 -12.83 20.41
N LYS A 153 -15.01 -14.13 20.35
CA LYS A 153 -14.32 -15.15 21.15
C LYS A 153 -12.84 -15.23 20.73
N PRO A 154 -11.90 -15.37 21.68
CA PRO A 154 -10.46 -15.31 21.39
C PRO A 154 -10.00 -16.42 20.42
N GLU A 155 -10.63 -17.58 20.45
CA GLU A 155 -10.33 -18.71 19.54
C GLU A 155 -10.63 -18.38 18.07
N ILE A 156 -11.76 -17.71 17.83
CA ILE A 156 -12.18 -17.27 16.49
C ILE A 156 -11.22 -16.18 16.01
N ALA A 157 -10.92 -15.20 16.86
CA ALA A 157 -10.00 -14.11 16.54
C ALA A 157 -8.60 -14.64 16.16
N ARG A 158 -8.07 -15.58 16.95
CA ARG A 158 -6.77 -16.22 16.69
C ARG A 158 -6.75 -16.95 15.35
N THR A 159 -7.82 -17.67 15.02
CA THR A 159 -7.94 -18.40 13.75
C THR A 159 -7.99 -17.45 12.55
N VAL A 160 -8.84 -16.42 12.62
CA VAL A 160 -9.00 -15.40 11.57
C VAL A 160 -7.68 -14.67 11.33
N LEU A 161 -7.03 -14.21 12.40
CA LEU A 161 -5.77 -13.48 12.31
C LEU A 161 -4.62 -14.36 11.83
N ARG A 162 -4.61 -15.66 12.16
CA ARG A 162 -3.64 -16.63 11.62
C ARG A 162 -3.78 -16.77 10.11
N LEU A 163 -5.01 -16.84 9.58
CA LEU A 163 -5.25 -16.91 8.13
C LEU A 163 -4.74 -15.65 7.42
N GLY A 164 -4.94 -14.47 8.01
CA GLY A 164 -4.37 -13.21 7.51
C GLY A 164 -2.83 -13.21 7.56
N ALA A 165 -2.24 -13.67 8.67
CA ALA A 165 -0.79 -13.70 8.87
C ALA A 165 -0.05 -14.54 7.81
N VAL A 166 -0.62 -15.67 7.38
CA VAL A 166 -0.02 -16.55 6.34
C VAL A 166 0.11 -15.84 4.99
N LYS A 167 -0.69 -14.79 4.73
CA LYS A 167 -0.61 -14.00 3.49
C LYS A 167 0.47 -12.91 3.53
N LEU A 168 1.04 -12.64 4.69
CA LEU A 168 2.03 -11.59 4.88
C LEU A 168 3.45 -12.18 4.86
N PRO A 169 4.47 -11.43 4.36
CA PRO A 169 5.81 -11.95 4.10
C PRO A 169 6.72 -12.06 5.34
N THR A 170 6.21 -11.82 6.55
CA THR A 170 7.01 -11.85 7.78
C THR A 170 6.26 -12.54 8.91
N ILE A 171 6.98 -12.94 9.95
CA ILE A 171 6.42 -13.65 11.10
C ILE A 171 5.59 -12.66 11.91
N MET A 172 4.33 -13.03 12.14
CA MET A 172 3.38 -12.25 12.91
C MET A 172 3.13 -12.86 14.28
N GLU A 173 2.73 -12.02 15.21
CA GLU A 173 2.32 -12.38 16.56
C GLU A 173 0.90 -11.89 16.81
N PHE A 174 0.07 -12.76 17.37
CA PHE A 174 -1.27 -12.41 17.85
C PHE A 174 -1.16 -11.59 19.14
N ILE A 175 -1.93 -10.51 19.21
CA ILE A 175 -1.94 -9.60 20.36
C ILE A 175 -3.35 -9.33 20.87
N THR A 176 -3.43 -9.08 22.17
CA THR A 176 -4.60 -8.56 22.89
C THR A 176 -4.34 -7.13 23.34
N LYS A 177 -5.38 -6.41 23.80
CA LYS A 177 -5.23 -5.08 24.40
C LYS A 177 -4.28 -5.07 25.58
N ASP A 178 -4.24 -6.15 26.36
CA ASP A 178 -3.36 -6.25 27.52
C ASP A 178 -1.90 -6.49 27.19
N THR A 179 -1.62 -6.92 25.97
CA THR A 179 -0.27 -7.27 25.55
C THR A 179 0.62 -6.02 25.55
N PRO A 180 1.79 -6.06 26.23
CA PRO A 180 2.72 -4.94 26.24
C PRO A 180 3.21 -4.53 24.85
N PRO A 181 3.57 -3.25 24.63
CA PRO A 181 4.22 -2.79 23.42
C PRO A 181 5.56 -3.48 23.17
N ARG A 182 6.05 -3.36 21.93
CA ARG A 182 7.38 -3.84 21.56
C ARG A 182 8.27 -2.68 21.15
N LEU A 183 9.53 -2.76 21.55
CA LEU A 183 10.60 -1.92 21.03
C LEU A 183 11.52 -2.79 20.18
N GLY A 184 11.28 -2.80 18.88
CA GLY A 184 11.91 -3.78 17.99
C GLY A 184 11.60 -5.20 18.45
N ASN A 185 12.64 -5.96 18.79
CA ASN A 185 12.47 -7.34 19.27
C ASN A 185 12.11 -7.43 20.76
N LEU A 186 12.38 -6.39 21.54
CA LEU A 186 12.13 -6.37 22.97
C LEU A 186 10.64 -6.16 23.25
N VAL A 187 10.13 -6.85 24.26
CA VAL A 187 8.77 -6.65 24.79
C VAL A 187 8.94 -5.80 26.04
N LEU A 188 8.31 -4.62 26.08
CA LEU A 188 8.46 -3.69 27.20
C LEU A 188 7.39 -3.98 28.26
N PRO A 189 7.74 -4.47 29.46
CA PRO A 189 6.77 -4.66 30.53
C PRO A 189 6.14 -3.31 30.93
N ARG A 190 4.92 -3.34 31.49
CA ARG A 190 4.17 -2.11 31.83
C ARG A 190 4.93 -1.18 32.77
N GLU A 191 5.66 -1.74 33.71
CA GLU A 191 6.47 -0.99 34.69
C GLU A 191 7.55 -0.11 34.04
N GLU A 192 8.14 -0.55 32.93
CA GLU A 192 9.15 0.22 32.21
C GLU A 192 8.53 1.37 31.42
N ILE A 193 7.27 1.23 30.99
CA ILE A 193 6.55 2.29 30.27
C ILE A 193 6.22 3.44 31.22
N GLU A 194 5.68 3.13 32.40
CA GLU A 194 5.39 4.13 33.43
C GLU A 194 6.66 4.91 33.81
N LYS A 195 7.82 4.23 33.85
CA LYS A 195 9.13 4.87 34.08
C LYS A 195 9.55 5.81 32.95
N LEU A 196 9.20 5.52 31.70
CA LEU A 196 9.52 6.38 30.56
C LEU A 196 8.58 7.59 30.46
N GLU A 197 7.33 7.45 30.89
CA GLU A 197 6.35 8.55 30.93
C GLU A 197 6.59 9.53 32.07
N CYS A 198 7.17 9.08 33.19
CA CYS A 198 7.46 9.95 34.34
C CYS A 198 8.80 10.70 34.27
N ILE A 199 9.59 10.56 33.19
CA ILE A 199 10.72 11.46 32.93
C ILE A 199 10.14 12.74 32.29
N PRO A 200 10.04 13.87 33.01
CA PRO A 200 9.58 15.10 32.40
C PRO A 200 10.53 15.44 31.26
N TYR A 201 9.97 15.69 30.07
CA TYR A 201 10.71 16.24 28.95
C TYR A 201 11.20 17.64 29.37
N HIS A 202 12.40 17.73 29.95
CA HIS A 202 13.10 19.01 30.06
C HIS A 202 13.48 19.41 28.64
N ALA A 203 12.58 20.16 28.01
CA ALA A 203 12.91 20.85 26.78
C ALA A 203 14.07 21.82 27.08
N PRO A 204 15.16 21.80 26.29
CA PRO A 204 16.21 22.82 26.38
C PRO A 204 15.69 24.21 25.97
#